data_AF-F4P6A2-F1
#
_entry.id   AF-F4P6A2-F1
#
_cell.length_a   1.000
_cell.length_b   1.000
_cell.length_c   1.000
_cell.angle_alpha   90.00
_cell.angle_beta   90.00
_cell.angle_gamma   90.00
#
_symmetry.space_group_name_H-M   'P 1'
#
loop_
_entity.id
_entity.type
_entity.pdbx_description
1 polymer ?
#
loop_
_entity_poly.entity_id
_entity_poly.type
_entity_poly.pdbx_seq_one_letter_code
_entity_poly.pdbx_strand_id
1 'polypeptide(L)'
;MNRLFTRCSRLRWASTSLSFGYSLPLSRLLSSSSRISSQIPSQIPPQIPPQTPSQIQSKLDQTSIPTPVKLISIASLIPFIGTAAGAVYMPEAVMLISETQAIYGCVVMSFAGAIHWGLAMSSFGAPSTASRYVLSVLPAAWAFATVALVPHIPVRLIFEAAGFAVMLIGDLMAHKKKLCPSWYLGLRFWMSSIAIACLGTNIYIAW
;
A
#
# COMPACT_ATOMS: atom_id res chain seq x y z
N MET A 1 -9.82 15.66 -47.51
CA MET A 1 -8.37 15.36 -47.45
C MET A 1 -8.20 14.10 -46.57
N ASN A 2 -8.62 12.92 -47.03
CA ASN A 2 -7.83 11.89 -47.73
C ASN A 2 -6.50 11.45 -47.05
N ARG A 3 -6.59 10.29 -46.36
CA ARG A 3 -5.69 9.12 -46.24
C ARG A 3 -4.19 9.32 -45.96
N LEU A 4 -3.66 8.51 -45.02
CA LEU A 4 -2.51 7.59 -45.17
C LEU A 4 -2.40 6.70 -43.91
N PHE A 5 -2.89 5.45 -43.95
CA PHE A 5 -2.14 4.19 -44.16
C PHE A 5 -1.29 3.72 -42.95
N THR A 6 -1.77 2.81 -42.10
CA THR A 6 -1.46 1.36 -42.04
C THR A 6 -0.05 0.93 -42.49
N ARG A 7 0.73 0.29 -41.59
CA ARG A 7 1.43 -0.99 -41.88
C ARG A 7 2.16 -1.66 -40.70
N CYS A 8 1.99 -3.00 -40.66
CA CYS A 8 2.95 -4.10 -40.40
C CYS A 8 3.78 -4.18 -39.10
N SER A 9 4.13 -5.35 -38.54
CA SER A 9 3.88 -6.75 -38.91
C SER A 9 4.39 -7.69 -37.80
N ARG A 10 3.70 -8.84 -37.66
CA ARG A 10 4.10 -10.07 -36.97
C ARG A 10 5.52 -10.52 -37.33
N LEU A 11 6.22 -11.19 -36.40
CA LEU A 11 7.19 -12.23 -36.72
C LEU A 11 7.11 -13.39 -35.72
N ARG A 12 6.91 -14.59 -36.29
CA ARG A 12 6.75 -15.91 -35.69
C ARG A 12 7.81 -16.79 -36.37
N TRP A 13 8.66 -17.47 -35.60
CA TRP A 13 9.57 -18.52 -36.09
C TRP A 13 9.67 -19.56 -34.97
N ALA A 14 9.02 -20.72 -35.06
CA ALA A 14 9.28 -21.90 -35.92
C ALA A 14 10.44 -22.76 -35.38
N SER A 15 10.02 -23.98 -35.01
CA SER A 15 10.75 -25.12 -34.46
C SER A 15 11.71 -25.78 -35.43
N THR A 16 12.75 -26.46 -34.90
CA THR A 16 13.27 -27.68 -35.53
C THR A 16 13.87 -28.60 -34.46
N SER A 17 13.31 -29.81 -34.34
CA SER A 17 13.86 -30.95 -33.60
C SER A 17 14.74 -31.79 -34.51
N LEU A 18 15.82 -32.38 -33.97
CA LEU A 18 16.53 -33.51 -34.58
C LEU A 18 17.08 -34.41 -33.46
N SER A 19 16.72 -35.69 -33.52
CA SER A 19 17.14 -36.77 -32.63
C SER A 19 18.28 -37.58 -33.24
N PHE A 20 19.23 -38.06 -32.43
CA PHE A 20 20.20 -39.15 -32.71
C PHE A 20 20.85 -39.48 -31.34
N GLY A 21 21.11 -40.70 -30.85
CA GLY A 21 21.30 -42.03 -31.41
C GLY A 21 22.52 -42.69 -30.70
N TYR A 22 22.25 -43.43 -29.62
CA TYR A 22 22.98 -44.54 -28.94
C TYR A 22 24.53 -44.60 -28.80
N SER A 23 24.99 -44.89 -27.56
CA SER A 23 25.93 -45.97 -27.14
C SER A 23 26.84 -45.54 -25.98
N LEU A 24 26.69 -46.15 -24.79
CA LEU A 24 27.52 -45.89 -23.61
C LEU A 24 28.49 -47.05 -23.35
N PRO A 25 29.82 -46.86 -23.48
CA PRO A 25 30.80 -47.85 -23.02
C PRO A 25 31.12 -47.64 -21.53
N LEU A 26 31.02 -48.72 -20.77
CA LEU A 26 31.23 -48.83 -19.31
C LEU A 26 32.63 -48.45 -18.81
N SER A 27 33.58 -48.17 -19.71
CA SER A 27 34.97 -47.80 -19.39
C SER A 27 35.14 -46.36 -18.85
N ARG A 28 34.09 -45.52 -18.92
CA ARG A 28 34.15 -44.13 -18.41
C ARG A 28 33.96 -43.99 -16.90
N LEU A 29 33.49 -45.03 -16.21
CA LEU A 29 33.21 -44.94 -14.77
C LEU A 29 34.48 -44.98 -13.92
N LEU A 30 35.56 -45.62 -14.39
CA LEU A 30 36.82 -45.70 -13.64
C LEU A 30 37.79 -44.53 -13.92
N SER A 31 37.56 -43.71 -14.97
CA SER A 31 38.22 -42.41 -15.13
C SER A 31 37.54 -41.28 -14.34
N SER A 32 36.47 -41.59 -13.60
CA SER A 32 35.61 -40.60 -12.96
C SER A 32 36.20 -40.02 -11.67
N SER A 33 37.13 -40.71 -11.00
CA SER A 33 37.68 -40.22 -9.73
C SER A 33 38.67 -39.06 -9.91
N SER A 34 39.35 -38.94 -11.06
CA SER A 34 40.19 -37.77 -11.36
C SER A 34 39.41 -36.59 -11.96
N ARG A 35 38.17 -36.83 -12.43
CA ARG A 35 37.32 -35.80 -13.03
C ARG A 35 36.46 -35.05 -12.01
N ILE A 36 36.35 -35.53 -10.77
CA ILE A 36 35.64 -34.78 -9.71
C ILE A 36 36.42 -33.51 -9.31
N SER A 37 37.76 -33.55 -9.35
CA SER A 37 38.59 -32.40 -8.98
C SER A 37 38.58 -31.25 -10.01
N SER A 38 38.26 -31.55 -11.27
CA SER A 38 38.21 -30.54 -12.35
C SER A 38 36.81 -29.97 -12.62
N GLN A 39 35.79 -30.44 -11.90
CA GLN A 39 34.40 -30.03 -12.07
C GLN A 39 33.84 -29.20 -10.92
N ILE A 40 34.67 -28.63 -10.04
CA ILE A 40 34.23 -27.43 -9.33
C ILE A 40 34.11 -26.36 -10.41
N PRO A 41 32.89 -25.94 -10.82
CA PRO A 41 32.79 -24.83 -11.72
C PRO A 41 33.41 -23.66 -10.96
N SER A 42 34.45 -23.04 -11.51
CA SER A 42 34.93 -21.73 -11.10
C SER A 42 33.91 -20.62 -11.40
N GLN A 43 32.62 -20.97 -11.45
CA GLN A 43 31.53 -20.04 -11.26
C GLN A 43 31.56 -19.70 -9.77
N ILE A 44 32.42 -18.74 -9.42
CA ILE A 44 32.19 -17.90 -8.24
C ILE A 44 30.70 -17.56 -8.31
N PRO A 45 29.88 -17.90 -7.30
CA PRO A 45 28.46 -17.56 -7.32
C PRO A 45 28.37 -16.07 -7.70
N PRO A 46 27.47 -15.69 -8.62
CA PRO A 46 27.44 -14.34 -9.19
C PRO A 46 27.63 -13.35 -8.05
N GLN A 47 28.78 -12.67 -8.05
CA GLN A 47 29.14 -11.72 -7.01
C GLN A 47 27.96 -10.75 -6.95
N ILE A 48 27.19 -10.79 -5.86
CA ILE A 48 26.17 -9.78 -5.62
C ILE A 48 26.93 -8.46 -5.77
N PRO A 49 26.56 -7.59 -6.73
CA PRO A 49 27.32 -6.38 -6.99
C PRO A 49 27.55 -5.69 -5.65
N PRO A 50 28.79 -5.28 -5.31
CA PRO A 50 29.07 -4.68 -4.02
C PRO A 50 28.13 -3.49 -3.83
N GLN A 51 27.14 -3.68 -2.97
CA GLN A 51 26.14 -2.65 -2.69
C GLN A 51 26.90 -1.51 -2.03
N THR A 52 26.99 -0.38 -2.73
CA THR A 52 27.71 0.80 -2.23
C THR A 52 27.09 1.21 -0.88
N PRO A 53 27.86 1.66 0.13
CA PRO A 53 27.31 2.10 1.42
C PRO A 53 26.12 3.07 1.29
N SER A 54 26.08 3.89 0.23
CA SER A 54 24.97 4.77 -0.12
C SER A 54 23.67 4.04 -0.51
N GLN A 55 23.75 2.88 -1.17
CA GLN A 55 22.60 2.05 -1.52
C GLN A 55 22.05 1.28 -0.31
N ILE A 56 22.92 0.90 0.62
CA ILE A 56 22.53 0.29 1.89
C ILE A 56 21.83 1.34 2.76
N GLN A 57 22.41 2.55 2.86
CA GLN A 57 21.82 3.65 3.61
C GLN A 57 20.45 4.06 3.06
N SER A 58 20.30 4.19 1.73
CA SER A 58 19.01 4.55 1.14
C SER A 58 17.93 3.49 1.36
N LYS A 59 18.30 2.20 1.38
CA LYS A 59 17.39 1.11 1.75
C LYS A 59 17.01 1.14 3.23
N LEU A 60 17.97 1.41 4.12
CA LEU A 60 17.72 1.50 5.56
C LEU A 60 16.81 2.70 5.88
N ASP A 61 17.07 3.86 5.28
CA ASP A 61 16.22 5.05 5.43
C ASP A 61 14.79 4.77 4.94
N GLN A 62 14.63 4.03 3.83
CA GLN A 62 13.32 3.60 3.31
C GLN A 62 12.55 2.65 4.23
N THR A 63 13.21 1.99 5.20
CA THR A 63 12.54 1.10 6.17
C THR A 63 12.16 1.80 7.46
N SER A 64 12.84 2.90 7.79
CA SER A 64 12.54 3.70 8.99
C SER A 64 11.41 4.68 8.73
N ILE A 65 10.47 4.82 9.66
CA ILE A 65 9.44 5.86 9.56
C ILE A 65 10.12 7.23 9.77
N PRO A 66 10.03 8.17 8.83
CA PRO A 66 10.59 9.50 9.00
C PRO A 66 9.99 10.21 10.21
N THR A 67 10.83 10.75 11.09
CA THR A 67 10.42 11.51 12.29
C THR A 67 9.37 12.61 12.00
N PRO A 68 9.50 13.46 10.95
CA PRO A 68 8.48 14.49 10.70
C PRO A 68 7.10 13.89 10.39
N VAL A 69 7.05 12.74 9.72
CA VAL A 69 5.78 12.05 9.41
C VAL A 69 5.12 11.55 10.69
N LYS A 70 5.89 10.99 11.64
CA LYS A 70 5.36 10.58 12.96
C LYS A 70 4.75 11.76 13.69
N LEU A 71 5.47 12.88 13.74
CA LEU A 71 5.05 14.06 14.49
C LEU A 71 3.73 14.63 13.95
N ILE A 72 3.64 14.79 12.63
CA ILE A 72 2.43 15.28 11.96
C ILE A 72 1.26 14.32 12.15
N SER A 73 1.52 13.01 12.06
CA SER A 73 0.49 12.00 12.25
C SER A 73 -0.07 12.06 13.68
N ILE A 74 0.80 12.15 14.69
CA ILE A 74 0.39 12.30 16.09
C ILE A 74 -0.40 13.59 16.29
N ALA A 75 0.03 14.70 15.69
CA ALA A 75 -0.68 15.97 15.77
C ALA A 75 -2.13 15.87 15.22
N SER A 76 -2.34 15.09 14.16
CA SER A 76 -3.69 14.85 13.60
C SER A 76 -4.61 14.01 14.50
N LEU A 77 -4.09 13.33 15.53
CA LEU A 77 -4.93 12.61 16.49
C LEU A 77 -5.47 13.51 17.60
N ILE A 78 -4.89 14.70 17.79
CA ILE A 78 -5.28 15.62 18.85
C ILE A 78 -6.79 15.95 18.80
N PRO A 79 -7.39 16.28 17.63
CA PRO A 79 -8.82 16.59 17.59
C PRO A 79 -9.72 15.39 17.87
N PHE A 80 -9.32 14.17 17.47
CA PHE A 80 -10.07 12.94 17.80
C PHE A 80 -10.08 12.66 19.30
N ILE A 81 -8.94 12.79 19.95
CA ILE A 81 -8.83 12.58 21.40
C ILE A 81 -9.57 13.69 22.15
N GLY A 82 -9.43 14.95 21.69
CA GLY A 82 -10.11 16.10 22.28
C GLY A 82 -11.64 16.01 22.20
N THR A 83 -12.17 15.59 21.05
CA THR A 83 -13.61 15.37 20.88
C THR A 83 -14.10 14.18 21.69
N ALA A 84 -13.37 13.06 21.72
CA ALA A 84 -13.71 11.93 22.59
C ALA A 84 -13.72 12.27 24.08
N ALA A 85 -12.72 13.01 24.57
CA ALA A 85 -12.68 13.49 25.94
C ALA A 85 -13.81 14.49 26.21
N GLY A 86 -14.03 15.45 25.30
CA GLY A 86 -15.09 16.44 25.40
C GLY A 86 -16.48 15.80 25.53
N ALA A 87 -16.76 14.75 24.76
CA ALA A 87 -18.04 14.03 24.83
C ALA A 87 -18.26 13.37 26.20
N VAL A 88 -17.19 12.94 26.89
CA VAL A 88 -17.27 12.35 28.24
C VAL A 88 -17.50 13.43 29.30
N TYR A 89 -16.84 14.58 29.19
CA TYR A 89 -16.89 15.63 30.21
C TYR A 89 -18.10 16.59 30.07
N MET A 90 -18.63 16.76 28.86
CA MET A 90 -19.70 17.72 28.53
C MET A 90 -20.85 17.00 27.79
N PRO A 91 -21.66 16.19 28.48
CA PRO A 91 -22.75 15.43 27.85
C PRO A 91 -23.80 16.35 27.19
N GLU A 92 -23.99 17.57 27.69
CA GLU A 92 -24.90 18.57 27.11
C GLU A 92 -24.49 19.01 25.70
N ALA A 93 -23.21 18.90 25.35
CA ALA A 93 -22.66 19.29 24.05
C ALA A 93 -22.36 18.09 23.13
N VAL A 94 -22.77 16.87 23.51
CA VAL A 94 -22.39 15.62 22.82
C VAL A 94 -22.71 15.64 21.32
N MET A 95 -23.83 16.24 20.92
CA MET A 95 -24.25 16.30 19.52
C MET A 95 -23.30 17.18 18.68
N LEU A 96 -22.95 18.36 19.20
CA LEU A 96 -22.03 19.28 18.52
C LEU A 96 -20.60 18.69 18.46
N ILE A 97 -20.17 18.03 19.53
CA ILE A 97 -18.86 17.38 19.60
C ILE A 97 -18.78 16.21 18.61
N SER A 98 -19.83 15.38 18.56
CA SER A 98 -19.94 14.26 17.63
C SER A 98 -19.99 14.73 16.17
N GLU A 99 -20.70 15.83 15.88
CA GLU A 99 -20.71 16.43 14.55
C GLU A 99 -19.32 16.97 14.16
N THR A 100 -18.66 17.67 15.08
CA THR A 100 -17.29 18.17 14.87
C THR A 100 -16.33 17.02 14.59
N GLN A 101 -16.47 15.93 15.32
CA GLN A 101 -15.66 14.73 15.11
C GLN A 101 -15.91 14.09 13.75
N ALA A 102 -17.17 14.01 13.30
CA ALA A 102 -17.50 13.52 11.97
C ALA A 102 -16.90 14.41 10.86
N ILE A 103 -17.04 15.73 10.98
CA ILE A 103 -16.45 16.66 10.02
C ILE A 103 -14.92 16.50 9.97
N TYR A 104 -14.27 16.34 11.12
CA TYR A 104 -12.84 16.10 11.19
C TYR A 104 -12.44 14.75 10.58
N GLY A 105 -13.21 13.69 10.85
CA GLY A 105 -13.05 12.37 10.24
C GLY A 105 -13.09 12.41 8.72
N CYS A 106 -14.04 13.15 8.16
CA CYS A 106 -14.16 13.40 6.74
C CYS A 106 -12.89 14.05 6.13
N VAL A 107 -12.31 15.04 6.79
CA VAL A 107 -11.07 15.70 6.35
C VAL A 107 -9.89 14.72 6.36
N VAL A 108 -9.71 13.98 7.46
CA VAL A 108 -8.60 13.03 7.60
C VAL A 108 -8.70 11.88 6.60
N MET A 109 -9.90 11.37 6.36
CA MET A 109 -10.11 10.31 5.38
C MET A 109 -9.86 10.77 3.95
N SER A 110 -10.24 12.02 3.62
CA SER A 110 -9.94 12.65 2.33
C SER A 110 -8.43 12.82 2.10
N PHE A 111 -7.71 13.31 3.11
CA PHE A 111 -6.26 13.45 3.06
C PHE A 111 -5.56 12.09 2.84
N ALA A 112 -6.05 11.06 3.52
CA ALA A 112 -5.48 9.73 3.36
C ALA A 112 -5.69 9.16 1.95
N GLY A 113 -6.86 9.41 1.34
CA GLY A 113 -7.12 9.05 -0.05
C GLY A 113 -6.10 9.68 -1.01
N ALA A 114 -5.78 10.96 -0.80
CA ALA A 114 -4.81 11.69 -1.63
C ALA A 114 -3.40 11.05 -1.67
N ILE A 115 -3.02 10.28 -0.64
CA ILE A 115 -1.73 9.56 -0.61
C ILE A 115 -1.60 8.59 -1.80
N HIS A 116 -2.71 7.95 -2.20
CA HIS A 116 -2.71 7.01 -3.32
C HIS A 116 -2.46 7.69 -4.68
N TRP A 117 -2.89 8.94 -4.83
CA TRP A 117 -2.52 9.77 -5.98
C TRP A 117 -1.04 10.09 -5.97
N GLY A 118 -0.49 10.52 -4.82
CA GLY A 118 0.95 10.81 -4.69
C GLY A 118 1.83 9.61 -5.03
N LEU A 119 1.45 8.41 -4.54
CA LEU A 119 2.13 7.16 -4.85
C LEU A 119 1.95 6.70 -6.31
N ALA A 120 0.83 7.03 -6.95
CA ALA A 120 0.63 6.74 -8.37
C ALA A 120 1.51 7.67 -9.24
N MET A 121 1.62 8.94 -8.87
CA MET A 121 2.46 9.92 -9.56
C MET A 121 3.96 9.62 -9.41
N SER A 122 4.41 9.09 -8.26
CA SER A 122 5.81 8.70 -8.09
C SER A 122 6.25 7.53 -8.97
N SER A 123 5.30 6.75 -9.51
CA SER A 123 5.53 5.62 -10.41
C SER A 123 5.27 5.97 -11.88
N PHE A 124 5.53 7.22 -12.27
CA PHE A 124 5.29 7.72 -13.63
C PHE A 124 5.97 6.83 -14.70
N GLY A 125 5.19 6.32 -15.65
CA GLY A 125 5.68 5.42 -16.73
C GLY A 125 5.51 3.91 -16.48
N ALA A 126 5.07 3.48 -15.30
CA ALA A 126 4.74 2.07 -15.05
C ALA A 126 3.37 1.67 -15.62
N PRO A 127 3.21 0.47 -16.21
CA PRO A 127 1.91 0.01 -16.71
C PRO A 127 0.88 -0.19 -15.57
N SER A 128 -0.29 0.42 -15.76
CA SER A 128 -1.52 0.31 -14.94
C SER A 128 -1.44 0.81 -13.48
N THR A 129 -1.50 2.13 -13.31
CA THR A 129 -1.82 2.84 -12.05
C THR A 129 -3.30 3.22 -11.91
N ALA A 130 -4.16 2.91 -12.90
CA ALA A 130 -5.55 3.35 -12.95
C ALA A 130 -6.38 3.00 -11.70
N SER A 131 -6.20 1.79 -11.17
CA SER A 131 -6.89 1.35 -9.95
C SER A 131 -6.54 2.17 -8.71
N ARG A 132 -5.34 2.76 -8.64
CA ARG A 132 -4.92 3.62 -7.52
C ARG A 132 -5.57 4.99 -7.57
N TYR A 133 -5.82 5.52 -8.76
CA TYR A 133 -6.55 6.78 -8.92
C TYR A 133 -8.01 6.65 -8.49
N VAL A 134 -8.61 5.47 -8.65
CA VAL A 134 -9.96 5.21 -8.12
C VAL A 134 -9.91 5.08 -6.60
N LEU A 135 -8.95 4.32 -6.07
CA LEU A 135 -8.79 4.11 -4.62
C LEU A 135 -8.49 5.39 -3.82
N SER A 136 -8.03 6.47 -4.45
CA SER A 136 -7.83 7.75 -3.76
C SER A 136 -9.12 8.57 -3.59
N VAL A 137 -10.04 8.46 -4.55
CA VAL A 137 -11.25 9.27 -4.60
C VAL A 137 -12.34 8.62 -3.78
N LEU A 138 -12.38 7.28 -3.75
CA LEU A 138 -13.39 6.53 -2.99
C LEU A 138 -13.47 6.93 -1.50
N PRO A 139 -12.36 7.06 -0.75
CA PRO A 139 -12.42 7.49 0.65
C PRO A 139 -12.97 8.90 0.82
N ALA A 140 -12.55 9.86 -0.02
CA ALA A 140 -13.03 11.23 0.04
C ALA A 140 -14.53 11.33 -0.32
N ALA A 141 -14.97 10.61 -1.35
CA ALA A 141 -16.37 10.54 -1.75
C ALA A 141 -17.23 9.89 -0.66
N TRP A 142 -16.74 8.83 -0.02
CA TRP A 142 -17.42 8.20 1.11
C TRP A 142 -17.57 9.16 2.28
N ALA A 143 -16.48 9.78 2.73
CA ALA A 143 -16.49 10.77 3.82
C ALA A 143 -17.47 11.92 3.57
N PHE A 144 -17.45 12.46 2.35
CA PHE A 144 -18.39 13.51 1.97
C PHE A 144 -19.83 13.01 2.01
N ALA A 145 -20.11 11.85 1.42
CA ALA A 145 -21.45 11.26 1.40
C ALA A 145 -21.98 10.98 2.82
N THR A 146 -21.13 10.51 3.73
CA THR A 146 -21.54 10.22 5.12
C THR A 146 -21.91 11.49 5.86
N VAL A 147 -21.10 12.55 5.77
CA VAL A 147 -21.40 13.82 6.45
C VAL A 147 -22.59 14.54 5.80
N ALA A 148 -22.69 14.54 4.47
CA ALA A 148 -23.70 15.30 3.75
C ALA A 148 -25.09 14.64 3.71
N LEU A 149 -25.16 13.31 3.58
CA LEU A 149 -26.42 12.60 3.26
C LEU A 149 -27.07 11.91 4.46
N VAL A 150 -26.30 11.51 5.46
CA VAL A 150 -26.86 10.85 6.65
C VAL A 150 -27.25 11.95 7.64
N PRO A 151 -28.50 12.14 8.07
CA PRO A 151 -28.84 13.19 9.03
C PRO A 151 -28.58 12.79 10.50
N HIS A 152 -28.61 11.49 10.79
CA HIS A 152 -28.51 10.97 12.15
C HIS A 152 -27.05 10.83 12.60
N ILE A 153 -26.63 11.60 13.60
CA ILE A 153 -25.22 11.74 14.00
C ILE A 153 -24.58 10.39 14.42
N PRO A 154 -25.17 9.58 15.32
CA PRO A 154 -24.58 8.27 15.68
C PRO A 154 -24.37 7.36 14.47
N VAL A 155 -25.27 7.43 13.48
CA VAL A 155 -25.17 6.63 12.26
C VAL A 155 -24.06 7.16 11.35
N ARG A 156 -23.88 8.49 11.24
CA ARG A 156 -22.73 9.10 10.53
C ARG A 156 -21.42 8.52 11.05
N LEU A 157 -21.23 8.50 12.36
CA LEU A 157 -20.00 8.02 13.01
C LEU A 157 -19.74 6.54 12.72
N ILE A 158 -20.78 5.70 12.69
CA ILE A 158 -20.68 4.28 12.32
C ILE A 158 -20.19 4.14 10.87
N PHE A 159 -20.76 4.90 9.94
CA PHE A 159 -20.33 4.85 8.54
C PHE A 159 -18.90 5.38 8.34
N GLU A 160 -18.47 6.39 9.11
CA GLU A 160 -17.08 6.84 9.08
C GLU A 160 -16.11 5.80 9.65
N ALA A 161 -16.45 5.17 10.78
CA ALA A 161 -15.65 4.08 11.34
C ALA A 161 -15.51 2.92 10.35
N ALA A 162 -16.61 2.58 9.65
CA ALA A 162 -16.58 1.60 8.56
C ALA A 162 -15.71 2.08 7.38
N GLY A 163 -15.76 3.36 7.02
CA GLY A 163 -14.93 3.96 5.98
C GLY A 163 -13.43 3.82 6.30
N PHE A 164 -13.02 4.15 7.53
CA PHE A 164 -11.64 3.94 7.99
C PHE A 164 -11.22 2.47 7.94
N ALA A 165 -12.10 1.54 8.33
CA ALA A 165 -11.82 0.11 8.28
C ALA A 165 -11.65 -0.41 6.84
N VAL A 166 -12.57 -0.03 5.94
CA VAL A 166 -12.49 -0.39 4.50
C VAL A 166 -11.22 0.17 3.87
N MET A 167 -10.87 1.42 4.21
CA MET A 167 -9.65 2.03 3.74
C MET A 167 -8.40 1.27 4.20
N LEU A 168 -8.34 0.89 5.48
CA LEU A 168 -7.24 0.10 6.03
C LEU A 168 -7.11 -1.26 5.34
N ILE A 169 -8.24 -1.90 4.98
CA ILE A 169 -8.24 -3.14 4.18
C ILE A 169 -7.66 -2.87 2.78
N GLY A 170 -8.03 -1.76 2.15
CA GLY A 170 -7.45 -1.32 0.88
C GLY A 170 -5.93 -1.14 0.96
N ASP A 171 -5.45 -0.50 2.03
CA ASP A 171 -4.02 -0.30 2.31
C ASP A 171 -3.29 -1.64 2.52
N LEU A 172 -3.92 -2.59 3.22
CA LEU A 172 -3.41 -3.95 3.40
C LEU A 172 -3.27 -4.70 2.07
N MET A 173 -4.28 -4.58 1.20
CA MET A 173 -4.26 -5.19 -0.14
C MET A 173 -3.17 -4.57 -1.02
N ALA A 174 -2.97 -3.25 -0.93
CA ALA A 174 -1.89 -2.55 -1.62
C ALA A 174 -0.51 -2.97 -1.10
N HIS A 175 -0.36 -3.15 0.21
CA HIS A 175 0.87 -3.64 0.83
C HIS A 175 1.22 -5.07 0.38
N LYS A 176 0.24 -5.98 0.30
CA LYS A 176 0.45 -7.35 -0.22
C LYS A 176 1.00 -7.36 -1.65
N LYS A 177 0.66 -6.36 -2.46
CA LYS A 177 1.16 -6.17 -3.83
C LYS A 177 2.54 -5.49 -3.88
N LYS A 178 3.20 -5.27 -2.73
CA LYS A 178 4.49 -4.57 -2.59
C LYS A 178 4.51 -3.15 -3.18
N LEU A 179 3.35 -2.51 -3.16
CA LEU A 179 3.14 -1.19 -3.78
C LEU A 179 3.46 -0.03 -2.82
N CYS A 180 3.55 -0.32 -1.53
CA CYS A 180 3.77 0.64 -0.45
C CYS A 180 4.89 0.10 0.46
N PRO A 181 5.76 0.95 1.01
CA PRO A 181 6.76 0.54 1.98
C PRO A 181 6.09 0.02 3.27
N SER A 182 6.72 -0.93 3.95
CA SER A 182 6.16 -1.62 5.13
C SER A 182 5.85 -0.68 6.30
N TRP A 183 6.63 0.38 6.47
CA TRP A 183 6.43 1.37 7.53
C TRP A 183 5.11 2.14 7.41
N TYR A 184 4.60 2.32 6.19
CA TYR A 184 3.36 3.06 5.92
C TYR A 184 2.16 2.34 6.54
N LEU A 185 2.10 1.02 6.36
CA LEU A 185 0.99 0.21 6.85
C LEU A 185 0.93 0.23 8.39
N GLY A 186 2.08 0.14 9.06
CA GLY A 186 2.15 0.20 10.52
C GLY A 186 1.64 1.53 11.08
N LEU A 187 2.06 2.65 10.46
CA LEU A 187 1.58 3.98 10.84
C LEU A 187 0.06 4.11 10.61
N ARG A 188 -0.42 3.64 9.47
CA ARG A 188 -1.84 3.75 9.08
C ARG A 188 -2.74 2.89 9.96
N PHE A 189 -2.30 1.68 10.30
CA PHE A 189 -3.00 0.80 11.23
C PHE A 189 -3.16 1.46 12.60
N TRP A 190 -2.09 2.03 13.15
CA TRP A 190 -2.13 2.70 14.45
C TRP A 190 -3.07 3.92 14.45
N MET A 191 -2.95 4.78 13.43
CA MET A 191 -3.82 5.96 13.27
C MET A 191 -5.30 5.58 13.15
N SER A 192 -5.62 4.62 12.28
CA SER A 192 -7.00 4.22 12.02
C SER A 192 -7.62 3.53 13.23
N SER A 193 -6.83 2.74 13.98
CA SER A 193 -7.30 2.09 15.21
C SER A 193 -7.69 3.11 16.27
N ILE A 194 -6.88 4.16 16.46
CA ILE A 194 -7.19 5.23 17.41
C ILE A 194 -8.41 6.04 16.95
N ALA A 195 -8.49 6.40 15.67
CA ALA A 195 -9.65 7.10 15.13
C ALA A 195 -10.95 6.30 15.33
N ILE A 196 -10.94 5.00 15.02
CA ILE A 196 -12.09 4.11 15.21
C ILE A 196 -12.46 4.00 16.70
N ALA A 197 -11.48 3.92 17.62
CA ALA A 197 -11.75 3.89 19.05
C ALA A 197 -12.42 5.20 19.52
N CYS A 198 -11.91 6.36 19.11
CA CYS A 198 -12.51 7.66 19.41
C CYS A 198 -13.92 7.82 18.83
N LEU A 199 -14.16 7.32 17.61
CA LEU A 199 -15.49 7.27 17.00
C LEU A 199 -16.42 6.37 17.81
N GLY A 200 -15.96 5.18 18.20
CA GLY A 200 -16.69 4.24 19.05
C GLY A 200 -17.13 4.84 20.38
N THR A 201 -16.24 5.61 21.05
CA THR A 201 -16.57 6.30 22.29
C THR A 201 -17.72 7.30 22.10
N ASN A 202 -17.69 8.12 21.05
CA ASN A 202 -18.75 9.09 20.80
C ASN A 202 -20.06 8.41 20.39
N ILE A 203 -19.98 7.33 19.60
CA ILE A 203 -21.15 6.51 19.28
C ILE A 203 -21.80 6.01 20.57
N TYR A 204 -21.03 5.45 21.50
CA TYR A 204 -21.56 4.92 22.75
C TYR A 204 -22.22 6.00 23.63
N ILE A 205 -21.69 7.22 23.66
CA ILE A 205 -22.24 8.30 24.48
C ILE A 205 -23.45 8.98 23.82
N ALA A 206 -23.47 9.03 22.49
CA ALA A 206 -24.54 9.66 21.73
C ALA A 206 -25.79 8.77 21.52
N TRP A 207 -25.74 7.50 21.96
CA TRP A 207 -26.87 6.56 21.97
C TRP A 207 -27.57 6.55 23.33
#